data_AF-A0A2K4ZMG8-F1
#
_entry.id   AF-A0A2K4ZMG8-F1
#
_cell.length_a   1.000
_cell.length_b   1.000
_cell.length_c   1.000
_cell.angle_alpha   90.00
_cell.angle_beta   90.00
_cell.angle_gamma   90.00
#
_symmetry.space_group_name_H-M   'P 1'
#
loop_
_entity.id
_entity.type
_entity.pdbx_description
1 polymer ?
#
loop_
_entity_poly.entity_id
_entity_poly.type
_entity_poly.pdbx_seq_one_letter_code
_entity_poly.pdbx_strand_id
1 'polypeptide(L)'
;MQCNKTGKRRKFIFAFALGGILAFFYVAGYVLERDESLDLTDKFFYLKWILGAFPATGLLHILWELTDRYEGRTGKAPLWRKIKFMLPGWLCVVILLICWLPVWLSIFPGAFAYDSFTEWQQFRDGMITSHHPVLHVLLLGGAVEGIYQLTGSYNAGIAVYTFLQMLILANVLVRTLKFMEEFHFPDIFRWFALSFYGLSPVLQLFAVSTTKDVLFSAAQLIFLMNLIRFCCKRKEFFLCKGQMISFGLSAFFSMILRNNGLYIVVIILAVMLVVCGEYRRKLALIVVGICLTYGVYVGPCYRILQVTPGGIEEMLSVPLQQMARVHKYDYDSLEQQDLELLYRIIPKEDLDSYRATVSDFVKKGFQRDNFQDCKKEFFSLWLKWGIQHPLTYVNSFLINTVDFWYPGAVIDGYRDEYGRSSYFDYRVSIPGEEISCLPGVHRYYERISSDPEMQKVPFMFLLLSPGWYLVMAMVIFFRWWRNRKYTLMIPGLVFLLTMLTVLPGPMALVRYVLIFYYAFPVLLAFFLCDEHFSGY
;
A
#
# COMPACT_ATOMS: atom_id res chain seq x y z
N MET A 1 -22.73 -25.09 28.85
CA MET A 1 -22.13 -25.93 27.77
C MET A 1 -22.48 -25.48 26.35
N GLN A 2 -23.71 -25.02 26.05
CA GLN A 2 -24.12 -24.59 24.70
C GLN A 2 -23.32 -23.38 24.15
N CYS A 3 -23.04 -22.37 24.98
CA CYS A 3 -22.26 -21.18 24.59
C CYS A 3 -20.79 -21.48 24.22
N ASN A 4 -20.21 -22.54 24.79
CA ASN A 4 -18.82 -22.94 24.51
C ASN A 4 -18.72 -23.78 23.21
N LYS A 5 -19.79 -24.53 22.85
CA LYS A 5 -19.88 -25.26 21.57
C LYS A 5 -20.05 -24.31 20.37
N THR A 6 -20.84 -23.24 20.51
CA THR A 6 -21.07 -22.26 19.44
C THR A 6 -19.81 -21.45 19.12
N GLY A 7 -19.02 -21.06 20.13
CA GLY A 7 -17.73 -20.38 19.95
C GLY A 7 -16.70 -21.23 19.21
N LYS A 8 -16.55 -22.51 19.60
CA LYS A 8 -15.63 -23.45 18.93
C LYS A 8 -16.02 -23.71 17.47
N ARG A 9 -17.32 -23.92 17.20
CA ARG A 9 -17.82 -24.09 15.83
C ARG A 9 -17.53 -22.87 14.96
N ARG A 10 -17.76 -21.66 15.48
CA ARG A 10 -17.47 -20.42 14.75
C ARG A 10 -15.99 -20.23 14.48
N LYS A 11 -15.11 -20.52 15.46
CA LYS A 11 -13.66 -20.47 15.27
C LYS A 11 -13.23 -21.37 14.11
N PHE A 12 -13.74 -22.60 14.07
CA PHE A 12 -13.43 -23.54 12.98
C PHE A 12 -13.92 -23.02 11.62
N ILE A 13 -15.16 -22.52 11.51
CA ILE A 13 -15.71 -21.99 10.25
C ILE A 13 -14.85 -20.84 9.70
N PHE A 14 -14.48 -19.88 10.57
CA PHE A 14 -13.65 -18.74 10.15
C PHE A 14 -12.22 -19.17 9.79
N ALA A 15 -11.65 -20.13 10.52
CA ALA A 15 -10.33 -20.67 10.22
C ALA A 15 -10.33 -21.45 8.89
N PHE A 16 -11.42 -22.17 8.60
CA PHE A 16 -11.60 -22.89 7.34
C PHE A 16 -11.75 -21.94 6.15
N ALA A 17 -12.60 -20.91 6.29
CA ALA A 17 -12.79 -19.90 5.24
C ALA A 17 -11.48 -19.16 4.92
N LEU A 18 -10.78 -18.67 5.95
CA LEU A 18 -9.49 -17.99 5.74
C LEU A 18 -8.41 -18.98 5.28
N GLY A 19 -8.37 -20.20 5.82
CA GLY A 19 -7.43 -21.24 5.42
C GLY A 19 -7.54 -21.60 3.93
N GLY A 20 -8.76 -21.63 3.39
CA GLY A 20 -8.99 -21.78 1.95
C GLY A 20 -8.39 -20.62 1.14
N ILE A 21 -8.61 -19.36 1.57
CA ILE A 21 -8.05 -18.19 0.89
C ILE A 21 -6.51 -18.20 0.95
N LEU A 22 -5.93 -18.48 2.11
CA LEU A 22 -4.47 -18.53 2.27
C LEU A 22 -3.85 -19.65 1.45
N ALA A 23 -4.49 -20.82 1.39
CA ALA A 23 -4.04 -21.90 0.53
C ALA A 23 -4.09 -21.51 -0.94
N PHE A 24 -5.10 -20.75 -1.38
CA PHE A 24 -5.11 -20.19 -2.73
C PHE A 24 -3.92 -19.26 -2.95
N PHE A 25 -3.64 -18.33 -2.02
CA PHE A 25 -2.51 -17.41 -2.14
C PHE A 25 -1.18 -18.15 -2.33
N TYR A 26 -0.92 -19.21 -1.55
CA TYR A 26 0.30 -19.99 -1.70
C TYR A 26 0.33 -20.86 -2.96
N VAL A 27 -0.75 -21.59 -3.26
CA VAL A 27 -0.76 -22.54 -4.40
C VAL A 27 -0.84 -21.82 -5.74
N ALA A 28 -1.76 -20.86 -5.89
CA ALA A 28 -1.89 -20.07 -7.10
C ALA A 28 -0.69 -19.13 -7.29
N GLY A 29 -0.24 -18.48 -6.22
CA GLY A 29 0.92 -17.58 -6.27
C GLY A 29 2.19 -18.30 -6.73
N TYR A 30 2.46 -19.50 -6.19
CA TYR A 30 3.61 -20.31 -6.61
C TYR A 30 3.54 -20.71 -8.09
N VAL A 31 2.36 -21.09 -8.58
CA VAL A 31 2.18 -21.46 -10.00
C VAL A 31 2.34 -20.23 -10.90
N LEU A 32 1.74 -19.10 -10.54
CA LEU A 32 1.85 -17.85 -11.30
C LEU A 32 3.29 -17.33 -11.36
N GLU A 33 4.04 -17.38 -10.27
CA GLU A 33 5.43 -16.93 -10.28
C GLU A 33 6.32 -17.83 -11.14
N ARG A 34 6.04 -19.14 -11.19
CA ARG A 34 6.83 -20.10 -11.98
C ARG A 34 6.46 -20.12 -13.46
N ASP A 35 5.18 -20.09 -13.77
CA ASP A 35 4.63 -20.39 -15.10
C ASP A 35 4.00 -19.15 -15.78
N GLU A 36 4.01 -17.98 -15.13
CA GLU A 36 3.32 -16.73 -15.51
C GLU A 36 1.82 -16.89 -15.81
N SER A 37 1.26 -18.06 -15.51
CA SER A 37 -0.08 -18.50 -15.90
C SER A 37 -0.57 -19.57 -14.93
N LEU A 38 -1.87 -19.59 -14.72
CA LEU A 38 -2.62 -20.51 -13.89
C LEU A 38 -3.71 -21.13 -14.75
N ASP A 39 -3.58 -22.42 -15.02
CA ASP A 39 -4.62 -23.18 -15.71
C ASP A 39 -5.74 -23.55 -14.73
N LEU A 40 -6.87 -22.86 -14.83
CA LEU A 40 -8.06 -23.12 -14.03
C LEU A 40 -8.86 -24.33 -14.53
N THR A 41 -8.43 -25.02 -15.58
CA THR A 41 -9.01 -26.30 -16.00
C THR A 41 -8.28 -27.51 -15.39
N ASP A 42 -7.08 -27.28 -14.84
CA ASP A 42 -6.27 -28.33 -14.23
C ASP A 42 -6.88 -28.83 -12.90
N LYS A 43 -7.32 -30.08 -12.89
CA LYS A 43 -7.84 -30.75 -11.68
C LYS A 43 -6.79 -30.87 -10.58
N PHE A 44 -5.50 -30.99 -10.94
CA PHE A 44 -4.42 -31.09 -9.95
C PHE A 44 -4.22 -29.78 -9.18
N PHE A 45 -4.45 -28.63 -9.80
CA PHE A 45 -4.47 -27.34 -9.10
C PHE A 45 -5.50 -27.33 -7.96
N TYR A 46 -6.75 -27.70 -8.25
CA TYR A 46 -7.81 -27.75 -7.24
C TYR A 46 -7.52 -28.76 -6.12
N LEU A 47 -6.93 -29.91 -6.46
CA LEU A 47 -6.50 -30.88 -5.47
C LEU A 47 -5.43 -30.28 -4.54
N LYS A 48 -4.38 -29.63 -5.09
CA LYS A 48 -3.35 -28.96 -4.28
C LYS A 48 -3.93 -27.86 -3.41
N TRP A 49 -4.87 -27.07 -3.95
CA TRP A 49 -5.55 -26.02 -3.19
C TRP A 49 -6.34 -26.58 -2.01
N ILE A 50 -7.17 -27.60 -2.22
CA ILE A 50 -7.94 -28.26 -1.17
C ILE A 50 -7.00 -28.89 -0.13
N LEU A 51 -5.96 -29.61 -0.58
CA LEU A 51 -4.99 -30.22 0.32
C LEU A 51 -4.22 -29.18 1.16
N GLY A 52 -3.87 -28.03 0.57
CA GLY A 52 -3.24 -26.91 1.27
C GLY A 52 -4.17 -26.19 2.26
N ALA A 53 -5.48 -26.22 2.04
CA ALA A 53 -6.45 -25.58 2.93
C ALA A 53 -6.51 -26.24 4.31
N PHE A 54 -6.31 -27.56 4.41
CA PHE A 54 -6.32 -28.28 5.69
C PHE A 54 -5.21 -27.84 6.66
N PRO A 55 -3.91 -27.86 6.30
CA PRO A 55 -2.84 -27.39 7.18
C PRO A 55 -2.97 -25.89 7.46
N ALA A 56 -3.34 -25.06 6.48
CA ALA A 56 -3.58 -23.64 6.70
C ALA A 56 -4.68 -23.39 7.75
N THR A 57 -5.80 -24.12 7.64
CA THR A 57 -6.89 -24.08 8.63
C THR A 57 -6.42 -24.53 10.01
N GLY A 58 -5.65 -25.62 10.07
CA GLY A 58 -5.08 -26.14 11.32
C GLY A 58 -4.16 -25.14 12.02
N LEU A 59 -3.23 -24.54 11.27
CA LEU A 59 -2.33 -23.50 11.76
C LEU A 59 -3.08 -22.27 12.27
N LEU A 60 -4.07 -21.78 11.52
CA LEU A 60 -4.91 -20.65 11.94
C LEU A 60 -5.69 -20.98 13.22
N HIS A 61 -6.26 -22.18 13.29
CA HIS A 61 -6.99 -22.62 14.48
C HIS A 61 -6.08 -22.68 15.70
N ILE A 62 -4.86 -23.23 15.57
CA ILE A 62 -3.87 -23.28 16.63
C ILE A 62 -3.43 -21.88 17.05
N LEU A 63 -3.09 -21.00 16.10
CA LEU A 63 -2.70 -19.61 16.36
C LEU A 63 -3.79 -18.88 17.16
N TRP A 64 -5.04 -19.02 16.73
CA TRP A 64 -6.18 -18.41 17.41
C TRP A 64 -6.50 -19.06 18.77
N GLU A 65 -6.28 -20.36 18.93
CA GLU A 65 -6.41 -21.04 20.22
C GLU A 65 -5.32 -20.59 21.21
N LEU A 66 -4.08 -20.43 20.75
CA LEU A 66 -2.97 -19.93 21.57
C LEU A 66 -3.21 -18.50 22.03
N THR A 67 -3.70 -17.63 21.14
CA THR A 67 -4.05 -16.25 21.48
C THR A 67 -5.25 -16.15 22.42
N ASP A 68 -6.32 -16.92 22.20
CA ASP A 68 -7.47 -16.95 23.10
C ASP A 68 -7.08 -17.51 24.51
N ARG A 69 -6.18 -18.49 24.58
CA ARG A 69 -5.63 -19.00 25.86
C ARG A 69 -4.74 -17.99 26.57
N TYR A 70 -4.02 -17.18 25.79
CA TYR A 70 -3.18 -16.13 26.32
C TYR A 70 -4.00 -15.03 26.98
N GLU A 71 -5.11 -14.62 26.34
CA GLU A 71 -6.10 -13.72 26.91
C GLU A 71 -6.71 -14.32 28.20
N GLY A 72 -7.16 -15.57 28.19
CA GLY A 72 -7.76 -16.19 29.37
C GLY A 72 -6.83 -16.43 30.59
N ARG A 73 -5.51 -16.19 30.46
CA ARG A 73 -4.51 -16.38 31.53
C ARG A 73 -4.19 -15.10 32.33
N THR A 74 -4.94 -14.03 32.13
CA THR A 74 -4.70 -12.67 32.68
C THR A 74 -4.80 -12.51 34.21
N GLY A 75 -4.65 -13.58 35.00
CA GLY A 75 -4.45 -13.53 36.45
C GLY A 75 -2.99 -13.46 36.92
N LYS A 76 -2.00 -13.89 36.11
CA LYS A 76 -0.57 -13.72 36.41
C LYS A 76 0.09 -12.90 35.30
N ALA A 77 0.48 -11.67 35.62
CA ALA A 77 1.12 -10.76 34.65
C ALA A 77 2.43 -11.39 34.13
N PRO A 78 2.55 -11.64 32.82
CA PRO A 78 3.77 -12.24 32.26
C PRO A 78 4.96 -11.28 32.32
N LEU A 79 6.18 -11.83 32.31
CA LEU A 79 7.45 -11.12 32.60
C LEU A 79 7.66 -9.85 31.75
N TRP A 80 7.27 -9.88 30.49
CA TRP A 80 7.40 -8.76 29.54
C TRP A 80 6.47 -7.57 29.86
N ARG A 81 5.42 -7.74 30.68
CA ARG A 81 4.62 -6.60 31.20
C ARG A 81 5.39 -5.75 32.23
N LYS A 82 6.55 -6.22 32.73
CA LYS A 82 7.42 -5.44 33.60
C LYS A 82 8.39 -4.54 32.84
N ILE A 83 8.55 -4.74 31.53
CA ILE A 83 9.38 -3.90 30.67
C ILE A 83 8.66 -2.55 30.57
N LYS A 84 9.34 -1.47 30.94
CA LYS A 84 8.82 -0.11 30.83
C LYS A 84 9.40 0.57 29.60
N PHE A 85 8.60 1.40 28.93
CA PHE A 85 9.04 2.27 27.86
C PHE A 85 9.23 3.67 28.44
N MET A 86 10.49 4.09 28.59
CA MET A 86 10.85 5.33 29.28
C MET A 86 11.41 6.41 28.35
N LEU A 87 11.43 6.18 27.04
CA LEU A 87 11.99 7.13 26.08
C LEU A 87 10.97 8.24 25.76
N PRO A 88 11.35 9.53 25.88
CA PRO A 88 10.49 10.61 25.41
C PRO A 88 10.37 10.59 23.89
N GLY A 89 9.25 11.10 23.37
CA GLY A 89 8.95 11.05 21.94
C GLY A 89 10.02 11.71 21.04
N TRP A 90 10.60 12.83 21.46
CA TRP A 90 11.67 13.50 20.69
C TRP A 90 12.92 12.62 20.55
N LEU A 91 13.27 11.87 21.60
CA LEU A 91 14.40 10.95 21.56
C LEU A 91 14.10 9.77 20.64
N CYS A 92 12.84 9.30 20.59
CA CYS A 92 12.43 8.28 19.64
C CYS A 92 12.57 8.76 18.19
N VAL A 93 12.24 10.03 17.90
CA VAL A 93 12.45 10.63 16.57
C VAL A 93 13.93 10.64 16.22
N VAL A 94 14.79 11.08 17.16
CA VAL A 94 16.25 11.08 16.97
C VAL A 94 16.77 9.66 16.73
N ILE A 95 16.31 8.66 17.48
CA ILE A 95 16.68 7.26 17.27
C ILE A 95 16.32 6.80 15.86
N LEU A 96 15.10 7.08 15.37
CA LEU A 96 14.71 6.71 14.01
C LEU A 96 15.60 7.38 12.95
N LEU A 97 15.86 8.69 13.09
CA LEU A 97 16.75 9.41 12.18
C LEU A 97 18.17 8.83 12.18
N ILE A 98 18.71 8.48 13.35
CA ILE A 98 20.01 7.82 13.48
C ILE A 98 20.00 6.44 12.80
N CYS A 99 18.93 5.66 12.93
CA CYS A 99 18.81 4.35 12.28
C CYS A 99 18.71 4.45 10.75
N TRP A 100 18.18 5.56 10.22
CA TRP A 100 18.01 5.77 8.77
C TRP A 100 19.19 6.51 8.13
N LEU A 101 19.97 7.25 8.93
CA LEU A 101 21.12 8.03 8.46
C LEU A 101 22.16 7.20 7.67
N PRO A 102 22.55 5.97 8.08
CA PRO A 102 23.49 5.17 7.29
C PRO A 102 22.97 4.86 5.88
N VAL A 103 21.67 4.62 5.75
CA VAL A 103 21.03 4.34 4.46
C VAL A 103 21.01 5.59 3.61
N TRP A 104 20.62 6.72 4.20
CA TRP A 104 20.60 8.01 3.51
C TRP A 104 22.00 8.41 2.99
N LEU A 105 23.05 8.21 3.78
CA LEU A 105 24.44 8.44 3.37
C LEU A 105 24.95 7.44 2.34
N SER A 106 24.32 6.28 2.21
CA SER A 106 24.68 5.30 1.18
C SER A 106 24.08 5.59 -0.19
N ILE A 107 23.07 6.45 -0.26
CA ILE A 107 22.43 6.93 -1.51
C ILE A 107 22.14 8.43 -1.41
N PHE A 108 23.16 9.21 -1.04
CA PHE A 108 23.00 10.66 -0.90
C PHE A 108 22.80 11.29 -2.29
N PRO A 109 21.94 12.32 -2.47
CA PRO A 109 21.15 13.09 -1.49
C PRO A 109 19.84 12.44 -1.00
N GLY A 110 19.53 11.22 -1.41
CA GLY A 110 18.28 10.51 -1.17
C GLY A 110 17.88 9.76 -2.44
N ALA A 111 17.11 8.68 -2.31
CA ALA A 111 16.66 7.92 -3.48
C ALA A 111 15.64 8.75 -4.28
N PHE A 112 16.15 9.47 -5.28
CA PHE A 112 15.39 10.32 -6.20
C PHE A 112 14.99 9.49 -7.42
N ALA A 113 13.92 8.73 -7.25
CA ALA A 113 13.56 7.66 -8.16
C ALA A 113 12.04 7.59 -8.39
N TYR A 114 11.58 6.60 -9.15
CA TYR A 114 10.18 6.50 -9.57
C TYR A 114 9.69 7.78 -10.27
N ASP A 115 8.58 8.35 -9.78
CA ASP A 115 7.90 9.53 -10.29
C ASP A 115 8.58 10.84 -9.83
N SER A 116 9.62 10.79 -8.98
CA SER A 116 10.22 12.00 -8.44
C SER A 116 10.81 12.92 -9.51
N PHE A 117 11.41 12.33 -10.55
CA PHE A 117 11.92 13.07 -11.69
C PHE A 117 10.79 13.75 -12.48
N THR A 118 9.73 13.02 -12.81
CA THR A 118 8.60 13.56 -13.57
C THR A 118 7.82 14.61 -12.78
N GLU A 119 7.73 14.47 -11.45
CA GLU A 119 7.15 15.48 -10.56
C GLU A 119 7.99 16.76 -10.50
N TRP A 120 9.32 16.63 -10.38
CA TRP A 120 10.23 17.77 -10.46
C TRP A 120 10.14 18.47 -11.81
N GLN A 121 10.13 17.70 -12.91
CA GLN A 121 10.02 18.25 -14.26
C GLN A 121 8.71 19.03 -14.45
N GLN A 122 7.57 18.54 -13.96
CA GLN A 122 6.30 19.28 -14.02
C GLN A 122 6.39 20.64 -13.32
N PHE A 123 7.06 20.70 -12.16
CA PHE A 123 7.26 21.96 -11.45
C PHE A 123 8.18 22.90 -12.21
N ARG A 124 9.35 22.41 -12.66
CA ARG A 124 10.37 23.20 -13.36
C ARG A 124 9.86 23.77 -14.69
N ASP A 125 9.16 22.95 -15.46
CA ASP A 125 8.67 23.32 -16.80
C ASP A 125 7.37 24.15 -16.71
N GLY A 126 6.78 24.31 -15.51
CA GLY A 126 5.53 25.04 -15.28
C GLY A 126 4.28 24.33 -15.82
N MET A 127 4.41 23.08 -16.26
CA MET A 127 3.34 22.26 -16.83
C MET A 127 2.80 21.28 -15.79
N ILE A 128 2.01 21.81 -14.84
CA ILE A 128 1.45 21.01 -13.76
C ILE A 128 0.22 20.23 -14.26
N THR A 129 0.26 18.91 -14.08
CA THR A 129 -0.86 18.02 -14.39
C THR A 129 -1.36 17.34 -13.12
N SER A 130 -2.59 16.84 -13.13
CA SER A 130 -3.16 16.02 -12.04
C SER A 130 -2.81 14.53 -12.16
N HIS A 131 -1.91 14.16 -13.08
CA HIS A 131 -1.36 12.80 -13.14
C HIS A 131 -0.61 12.46 -11.85
N HIS A 132 0.15 13.42 -11.32
CA HIS A 132 0.74 13.33 -9.99
C HIS A 132 -0.01 14.25 -9.02
N PRO A 133 0.00 13.93 -7.71
CA PRO A 133 -0.66 14.76 -6.72
C PRO A 133 0.01 16.13 -6.64
N VAL A 134 -0.71 17.18 -7.02
CA VAL A 134 -0.18 18.55 -7.16
C VAL A 134 0.51 19.04 -5.89
N LEU A 135 0.03 18.65 -4.71
CA LEU A 135 0.69 19.05 -3.45
C LEU A 135 2.12 18.50 -3.39
N HIS A 136 2.33 17.25 -3.79
CA HIS A 136 3.66 16.65 -3.75
C HIS A 136 4.58 17.21 -4.83
N VAL A 137 4.06 17.47 -6.05
CA VAL A 137 4.78 18.19 -7.11
C VAL A 137 5.32 19.53 -6.60
N LEU A 138 4.49 20.31 -5.91
CA LEU A 138 4.90 21.59 -5.33
C LEU A 138 5.90 21.43 -4.18
N LEU A 139 5.72 20.43 -3.30
CA LEU A 139 6.61 20.21 -2.17
C LEU A 139 7.99 19.72 -2.62
N LEU A 140 8.04 18.70 -3.48
CA LEU A 140 9.28 18.12 -4.00
C LEU A 140 9.95 19.07 -4.98
N GLY A 141 9.25 19.44 -6.06
CA GLY A 141 9.78 20.29 -7.11
C GLY A 141 10.14 21.67 -6.59
N GLY A 142 9.26 22.28 -5.79
CA GLY A 142 9.50 23.60 -5.21
C GLY A 142 10.64 23.62 -4.19
N ALA A 143 10.82 22.57 -3.37
CA ALA A 143 11.96 22.48 -2.48
C ALA A 143 13.27 22.31 -3.26
N VAL A 144 13.29 21.44 -4.27
CA VAL A 144 14.47 21.19 -5.09
C VAL A 144 14.90 22.44 -5.85
N GLU A 145 13.98 23.09 -6.57
CA GLU A 145 14.25 24.32 -7.32
C GLU A 145 14.58 25.50 -6.41
N GLY A 146 13.83 25.69 -5.32
CA GLY A 146 14.06 26.79 -4.38
C GLY A 146 15.43 26.72 -3.71
N ILE A 147 15.86 25.52 -3.29
CA ILE A 147 17.20 25.34 -2.71
C ILE A 147 18.29 25.41 -3.78
N TYR A 148 18.03 24.94 -5.00
CA TYR A 148 18.95 25.11 -6.12
C TYR A 148 19.22 26.60 -6.38
N GLN A 149 18.20 27.45 -6.37
CA GLN A 149 18.38 28.90 -6.53
C GLN A 149 19.24 29.54 -5.42
N LEU A 150 19.20 28.98 -4.20
CA LEU A 150 19.98 29.47 -3.06
C LEU A 150 21.41 28.93 -3.00
N THR A 151 21.65 27.72 -3.52
CA THR A 151 22.92 26.97 -3.30
C THR A 151 23.66 26.61 -4.58
N GLY A 152 23.01 26.69 -5.74
CA GLY A 152 23.53 26.20 -7.02
C GLY A 152 23.58 24.67 -7.15
N SER A 153 23.01 23.92 -6.20
CA SER A 153 23.10 22.45 -6.17
C SER A 153 21.74 21.77 -6.07
N TYR A 154 21.41 20.95 -7.07
CA TYR A 154 20.21 20.10 -7.02
C TYR A 154 20.33 19.03 -5.92
N ASN A 155 21.53 18.51 -5.68
CA ASN A 155 21.76 17.58 -4.57
C ASN A 155 21.43 18.20 -3.21
N ALA A 156 21.76 19.48 -2.98
CA ALA A 156 21.34 20.17 -1.77
C ALA A 156 19.81 20.23 -1.65
N GLY A 157 19.10 20.54 -2.75
CA GLY A 157 17.63 20.59 -2.75
C GLY A 157 16.97 19.23 -2.47
N ILE A 158 17.46 18.17 -3.12
CA ILE A 158 16.99 16.80 -2.89
C ILE A 158 17.27 16.37 -1.45
N ALA A 159 18.46 16.71 -0.90
CA ALA A 159 18.83 16.36 0.46
C ALA A 159 17.94 17.06 1.49
N VAL A 160 17.68 18.35 1.31
CA VAL A 160 16.78 19.10 2.20
C VAL A 160 15.37 18.51 2.17
N TYR A 161 14.82 18.23 0.98
CA TYR A 161 13.50 17.61 0.87
C TYR A 161 13.46 16.24 1.55
N THR A 162 14.44 15.37 1.24
CA THR A 162 14.52 14.01 1.80
C THR A 162 14.59 14.07 3.33
N PHE A 163 15.42 14.95 3.88
CA PHE A 163 15.53 15.12 5.33
C PHE A 163 14.22 15.62 5.97
N LEU A 164 13.55 16.60 5.36
CA LEU A 164 12.25 17.08 5.84
C LEU A 164 11.20 15.97 5.84
N GLN A 165 11.18 15.16 4.78
CA GLN A 165 10.28 14.02 4.69
C GLN A 165 10.60 12.95 5.75
N MET A 166 11.87 12.60 5.94
CA MET A 166 12.33 11.70 7.01
C MET A 166 11.87 12.21 8.38
N LEU A 167 12.02 13.50 8.66
CA LEU A 167 11.59 14.11 9.92
C LEU A 167 10.08 14.02 10.11
N ILE A 168 9.28 14.31 9.08
CA ILE A 168 7.82 14.18 9.12
C ILE A 168 7.44 12.72 9.40
N LEU A 169 8.00 11.77 8.64
CA LEU A 169 7.73 10.35 8.80
C LEU A 169 8.07 9.86 10.20
N ALA A 170 9.27 10.17 10.71
CA ALA A 170 9.70 9.79 12.06
C ALA A 170 8.73 10.31 13.13
N ASN A 171 8.27 11.56 13.00
CA ASN A 171 7.27 12.12 13.90
C ASN A 171 5.93 11.36 13.85
N VAL A 172 5.47 10.98 12.65
CA VAL A 172 4.24 10.19 12.49
C VAL A 172 4.38 8.79 13.08
N LEU A 173 5.49 8.10 12.81
CA LEU A 173 5.74 6.76 13.36
C LEU A 173 5.84 6.80 14.89
N VAL A 174 6.48 7.82 15.48
CA VAL A 174 6.52 8.00 16.95
C VAL A 174 5.13 8.27 17.54
N ARG A 175 4.19 8.88 16.81
CA ARG A 175 2.80 9.01 17.27
C ARG A 175 2.12 7.65 17.45
N THR A 176 2.56 6.60 16.76
CA THR A 176 2.04 5.24 17.00
C THR A 176 2.44 4.72 18.38
N LEU A 177 3.61 5.11 18.90
CA LEU A 177 4.05 4.74 20.25
C LEU A 177 3.19 5.40 21.33
N LYS A 178 2.87 6.69 21.14
CA LYS A 178 1.93 7.43 22.02
C LYS A 178 0.51 6.88 21.92
N PHE A 179 0.09 6.51 20.71
CA PHE A 179 -1.18 5.82 20.51
C PHE A 179 -1.20 4.49 21.28
N MET A 180 -0.12 3.71 21.25
CA MET A 180 -0.09 2.45 22.00
C MET A 180 -0.20 2.66 23.51
N GLU A 181 0.44 3.71 24.03
CA GLU A 181 0.33 4.13 25.43
C GLU A 181 -1.09 4.58 25.79
N GLU A 182 -1.74 5.38 24.93
CA GLU A 182 -3.13 5.84 25.08
C GLU A 182 -4.12 4.66 25.16
N PHE A 183 -3.84 3.58 24.43
CA PHE A 183 -4.62 2.35 24.42
C PHE A 183 -4.17 1.33 25.46
N HIS A 184 -3.25 1.71 26.35
CA HIS A 184 -2.71 0.87 27.43
C HIS A 184 -2.14 -0.46 26.95
N PHE A 185 -1.61 -0.50 25.73
CA PHE A 185 -0.85 -1.66 25.29
C PHE A 185 0.43 -1.79 26.12
N PRO A 186 0.86 -3.02 26.44
CA PRO A 186 2.11 -3.23 27.13
C PRO A 186 3.30 -2.61 26.39
N ASP A 187 4.22 -2.02 27.15
CA ASP A 187 5.35 -1.24 26.64
C ASP A 187 6.31 -2.03 25.71
N ILE A 188 6.30 -3.37 25.77
CA ILE A 188 7.05 -4.20 24.81
C ILE A 188 6.61 -3.94 23.36
N PHE A 189 5.34 -3.62 23.11
CA PHE A 189 4.86 -3.32 21.76
C PHE A 189 5.39 -1.99 21.26
N ARG A 190 5.67 -1.04 22.16
CA ARG A 190 6.30 0.24 21.82
C ARG A 190 7.78 0.04 21.48
N TRP A 191 8.49 -0.80 22.24
CA TRP A 191 9.85 -1.21 21.91
C TRP A 191 9.90 -1.93 20.55
N PHE A 192 9.02 -2.90 20.34
CA PHE A 192 8.90 -3.60 19.07
C PHE A 192 8.62 -2.64 17.91
N ALA A 193 7.66 -1.72 18.06
CA ALA A 193 7.35 -0.73 17.04
C ALA A 193 8.55 0.17 16.72
N LEU A 194 9.23 0.71 17.74
CA LEU A 194 10.42 1.53 17.55
C LEU A 194 11.53 0.77 16.81
N SER A 195 11.82 -0.48 17.21
CA SER A 195 12.80 -1.33 16.54
C SER A 195 12.39 -1.68 15.12
N PHE A 196 11.12 -2.02 14.89
CA PHE A 196 10.61 -2.35 13.55
C PHE A 196 10.72 -1.15 12.60
N TYR A 197 10.34 0.05 13.03
CA TYR A 197 10.46 1.26 12.22
C TYR A 197 11.90 1.69 11.97
N GLY A 198 12.80 1.50 12.95
CA GLY A 198 14.20 1.88 12.82
C GLY A 198 15.01 0.90 11.97
N LEU A 199 14.74 -0.41 12.10
CA LEU A 199 15.63 -1.47 11.60
C LEU A 199 15.08 -2.26 10.42
N SER A 200 13.80 -2.12 10.07
CA SER A 200 13.25 -2.80 8.90
C SER A 200 13.82 -2.20 7.61
N PRO A 201 14.38 -3.01 6.69
CA PRO A 201 14.98 -2.51 5.47
C PRO A 201 13.97 -1.77 4.59
N VAL A 202 12.71 -2.20 4.59
CA VAL A 202 11.64 -1.52 3.85
C VAL A 202 11.41 -0.12 4.39
N LEU A 203 11.31 0.03 5.71
CA LEU A 203 11.05 1.31 6.35
C LEU A 203 12.23 2.27 6.13
N GLN A 204 13.46 1.76 6.21
CA GLN A 204 14.67 2.52 5.91
C GLN A 204 14.73 3.00 4.46
N LEU A 205 14.52 2.11 3.48
CA LEU A 205 14.51 2.44 2.05
C LEU A 205 13.48 3.51 1.72
N PHE A 206 12.25 3.35 2.23
CA PHE A 206 11.19 4.32 1.97
C PHE A 206 11.34 5.61 2.77
N ALA A 207 11.98 5.61 3.95
CA ALA A 207 12.26 6.85 4.67
C ALA A 207 13.17 7.79 3.86
N VAL A 208 14.13 7.24 3.11
CA VAL A 208 15.10 8.01 2.30
C VAL A 208 14.68 8.18 0.83
N SER A 209 13.49 7.68 0.46
CA SER A 209 12.92 7.80 -0.89
C SER A 209 12.12 9.07 -1.02
N THR A 210 12.24 9.80 -2.12
CA THR A 210 11.43 11.02 -2.34
C THR A 210 10.03 10.73 -2.90
N THR A 211 9.57 9.48 -2.89
CA THR A 211 8.24 9.12 -3.42
C THR A 211 7.10 9.65 -2.54
N LYS A 212 6.04 10.15 -3.19
CA LYS A 212 4.78 10.61 -2.58
C LYS A 212 4.11 9.60 -1.65
N ASP A 213 4.35 8.31 -1.88
CA ASP A 213 3.75 7.22 -1.12
C ASP A 213 4.09 7.27 0.37
N VAL A 214 5.24 7.85 0.73
CA VAL A 214 5.71 7.97 2.12
C VAL A 214 4.79 8.91 2.90
N LEU A 215 4.60 10.13 2.39
CA LEU A 215 3.74 11.13 3.02
C LEU A 215 2.26 10.70 2.97
N PHE A 216 1.84 10.09 1.87
CA PHE A 216 0.50 9.52 1.74
C PHE A 216 0.23 8.45 2.82
N SER A 217 1.14 7.49 2.98
CA SER A 217 0.97 6.40 3.96
C SER A 217 1.11 6.89 5.40
N ALA A 218 1.92 7.93 5.64
CA ALA A 218 1.98 8.60 6.93
C ALA A 218 0.64 9.30 7.27
N ALA A 219 0.02 10.00 6.32
CA ALA A 219 -1.31 10.59 6.50
C ALA A 219 -2.37 9.51 6.75
N GLN A 220 -2.34 8.41 5.98
CA GLN A 220 -3.24 7.27 6.18
C GLN A 220 -3.05 6.60 7.55
N LEU A 221 -1.83 6.52 8.08
CA LEU A 221 -1.57 5.95 9.41
C LEU A 221 -2.21 6.81 10.52
N ILE A 222 -2.11 8.14 10.42
CA ILE A 222 -2.80 9.05 11.36
C ILE A 222 -4.32 8.90 11.21
N PHE A 223 -4.82 8.83 9.98
CA PHE A 223 -6.24 8.61 9.71
C PHE A 223 -6.73 7.30 10.32
N LEU A 224 -6.00 6.20 10.13
CA LEU A 224 -6.26 4.89 10.73
C LEU A 224 -6.31 4.96 12.27
N MET A 225 -5.31 5.57 12.91
CA MET A 225 -5.31 5.74 14.37
C MET A 225 -6.53 6.54 14.86
N ASN A 226 -6.93 7.58 14.13
CA ASN A 226 -8.13 8.35 14.46
C ASN A 226 -9.44 7.55 14.21
N LEU A 227 -9.49 6.70 13.19
CA LEU A 227 -10.61 5.77 12.99
C LEU A 227 -10.73 4.79 14.16
N ILE A 228 -9.61 4.28 14.66
CA ILE A 228 -9.60 3.40 15.82
C ILE A 228 -10.07 4.15 17.07
N ARG A 229 -9.62 5.39 17.31
CA ARG A 229 -10.16 6.24 18.39
C ARG A 229 -11.66 6.47 18.25
N PHE A 230 -12.15 6.74 17.05
CA PHE A 230 -13.58 6.89 16.79
C PHE A 230 -14.38 5.62 17.13
N CYS A 231 -13.82 4.44 16.85
CA CYS A 231 -14.48 3.16 17.10
C CYS A 231 -14.41 2.73 18.57
N CYS A 232 -13.28 2.96 19.25
CA CYS A 232 -13.03 2.44 20.60
C CYS A 232 -13.28 3.47 21.72
N LYS A 233 -13.11 4.76 21.44
CA LYS A 233 -13.20 5.87 22.41
C LYS A 233 -14.06 7.02 21.86
N ARG A 234 -15.22 6.67 21.29
CA ARG A 234 -16.08 7.58 20.51
C ARG A 234 -16.41 8.90 21.22
N LYS A 235 -16.77 8.84 22.50
CA LYS A 235 -17.16 10.02 23.28
C LYS A 235 -15.96 10.96 23.48
N GLU A 236 -14.80 10.42 23.86
CA GLU A 236 -13.55 11.18 24.00
C GLU A 236 -13.13 11.83 22.68
N PHE A 237 -13.28 11.09 21.57
CA PHE A 237 -12.99 11.58 20.23
C PHE A 237 -13.74 12.87 19.88
N PHE A 238 -15.05 12.91 20.15
CA PHE A 238 -15.87 14.10 19.87
C PHE A 238 -15.79 15.20 20.93
N LEU A 239 -15.13 14.96 22.06
CA LEU A 239 -14.82 15.99 23.06
C LEU A 239 -13.49 16.69 22.77
N CYS A 240 -12.53 15.97 22.19
CA CYS A 240 -11.21 16.52 21.88
C CYS A 240 -11.16 17.21 20.51
N LYS A 241 -11.17 18.55 20.49
CA LYS A 241 -11.01 19.34 19.24
C LYS A 241 -9.75 18.97 18.47
N GLY A 242 -8.64 18.71 19.16
CA GLY A 242 -7.38 18.30 18.53
C GLY A 242 -7.49 16.97 17.76
N GLN A 243 -8.25 16.00 18.27
CA GLN A 243 -8.47 14.73 17.58
C GLN A 243 -9.37 14.90 16.34
N MET A 244 -10.40 15.74 16.42
CA MET A 244 -11.25 16.06 15.27
C MET A 244 -10.47 16.79 14.17
N ILE A 245 -9.62 17.76 14.53
CA ILE A 245 -8.74 18.46 13.58
C ILE A 245 -7.73 17.48 12.97
N SER A 246 -7.09 16.65 13.80
CA SER A 246 -6.17 15.59 13.34
C SER A 246 -6.86 14.64 12.35
N PHE A 247 -8.10 14.24 12.61
CA PHE A 247 -8.90 13.41 11.72
C PHE A 247 -9.21 14.11 10.39
N GLY A 248 -9.70 15.36 10.44
CA GLY A 248 -9.98 16.15 9.24
C GLY A 248 -8.74 16.38 8.37
N LEU A 249 -7.61 16.76 8.98
CA LEU A 249 -6.35 16.97 8.27
C LEU A 249 -5.79 15.67 7.69
N SER A 250 -5.76 14.58 8.46
CA SER A 250 -5.26 13.30 7.96
C SER A 250 -6.14 12.72 6.84
N ALA A 251 -7.46 12.90 6.90
CA ALA A 251 -8.37 12.57 5.81
C ALA A 251 -8.08 13.41 4.56
N PHE A 252 -8.00 14.74 4.71
CA PHE A 252 -7.71 15.66 3.62
C PHE A 252 -6.35 15.37 2.97
N PHE A 253 -5.27 15.23 3.75
CA PHE A 253 -3.95 14.89 3.22
C PHE A 253 -3.92 13.52 2.54
N SER A 254 -4.64 12.53 3.07
CA SER A 254 -4.79 11.24 2.39
C SER A 254 -5.42 11.41 1.00
N MET A 255 -6.42 12.28 0.85
CA MET A 255 -7.10 12.53 -0.43
C MET A 255 -6.21 13.24 -1.48
N ILE A 256 -5.30 14.12 -1.04
CA ILE A 256 -4.54 15.00 -1.95
C ILE A 256 -3.08 14.60 -2.15
N LEU A 257 -2.53 13.70 -1.33
CA LEU A 257 -1.17 13.15 -1.51
C LEU A 257 -1.17 11.93 -2.44
N ARG A 258 -2.35 11.40 -2.79
CA ARG A 258 -2.53 10.34 -3.80
C ARG A 258 -3.98 10.26 -4.27
N ASN A 259 -4.19 10.08 -5.59
CA ASN A 259 -5.53 9.94 -6.18
C ASN A 259 -6.34 8.76 -5.55
N ASN A 260 -5.68 7.66 -5.21
CA ASN A 260 -6.32 6.50 -4.53
C ASN A 260 -6.91 6.89 -3.17
N GLY A 261 -6.28 7.83 -2.46
CA GLY A 261 -6.72 8.25 -1.14
C GLY A 261 -8.09 8.91 -1.13
N LEU A 262 -8.49 9.56 -2.24
CA LEU A 262 -9.82 10.13 -2.40
C LEU A 262 -10.89 9.06 -2.23
N TYR A 263 -10.78 7.97 -2.99
CA TYR A 263 -11.75 6.87 -2.98
C TYR A 263 -11.80 6.19 -1.60
N ILE A 264 -10.64 5.95 -0.99
CA ILE A 264 -10.53 5.32 0.34
C ILE A 264 -11.25 6.16 1.39
N VAL A 265 -10.96 7.46 1.45
CA VAL A 265 -11.53 8.37 2.45
C VAL A 265 -13.03 8.56 2.23
N VAL A 266 -13.48 8.81 1.01
CA VAL A 266 -14.90 9.05 0.71
C VAL A 266 -15.77 7.86 1.11
N ILE A 267 -15.37 6.64 0.75
CA ILE A 267 -16.12 5.43 1.11
C ILE A 267 -16.16 5.25 2.64
N ILE A 268 -15.02 5.44 3.33
CA ILE A 268 -14.98 5.32 4.79
C ILE A 268 -15.87 6.38 5.45
N LEU A 269 -15.82 7.64 5.02
CA LEU A 269 -16.68 8.70 5.57
C LEU A 269 -18.17 8.40 5.33
N ALA A 270 -18.53 7.86 4.16
CA ALA A 270 -19.89 7.44 3.87
C ALA A 270 -20.35 6.32 4.82
N VAL A 271 -19.54 5.28 5.01
CA VAL A 271 -19.82 4.20 5.97
C VAL A 271 -19.94 4.76 7.40
N MET A 272 -19.03 5.63 7.82
CA MET A 272 -19.07 6.24 9.14
C MET A 272 -20.36 7.05 9.33
N LEU A 273 -20.79 7.87 8.36
CA LEU A 273 -22.03 8.65 8.46
C LEU A 273 -23.28 7.78 8.66
N VAL A 274 -23.30 6.57 8.11
CA VAL A 274 -24.39 5.61 8.31
C VAL A 274 -24.34 5.01 9.73
N VAL A 275 -23.14 4.72 10.26
CA VAL A 275 -22.95 4.00 11.54
C VAL A 275 -22.83 4.93 12.76
N CYS A 276 -22.63 6.24 12.57
CA CYS A 276 -22.26 7.20 13.63
C CYS A 276 -23.38 7.54 14.63
N GLY A 277 -24.62 7.08 14.42
CA GLY A 277 -25.72 7.23 15.37
C GLY A 277 -25.91 8.67 15.88
N GLU A 278 -25.87 8.86 17.20
CA GLU A 278 -26.06 10.16 17.87
C GLU A 278 -25.00 11.23 17.52
N TYR A 279 -23.78 10.84 17.16
CA TYR A 279 -22.71 11.79 16.81
C TYR A 279 -22.69 12.16 15.31
N ARG A 280 -23.66 11.67 14.53
CA ARG A 280 -23.74 11.88 13.07
C ARG A 280 -23.69 13.35 12.67
N ARG A 281 -24.32 14.26 13.44
CA ARG A 281 -24.27 15.71 13.17
C ARG A 281 -22.86 16.28 13.30
N LYS A 282 -22.11 15.91 14.35
CA LYS A 282 -20.73 16.35 14.54
C LYS A 282 -19.82 15.81 13.44
N LEU A 283 -19.99 14.52 13.08
CA LEU A 283 -19.25 13.93 11.98
C LEU A 283 -19.57 14.62 10.65
N ALA A 284 -20.84 14.92 10.36
CA ALA A 284 -21.25 15.62 9.14
C ALA A 284 -20.58 17.00 9.02
N LEU A 285 -20.44 17.76 10.12
CA LEU A 285 -19.71 19.03 10.11
C LEU A 285 -18.23 18.85 9.74
N ILE A 286 -17.58 17.80 10.24
CA ILE A 286 -16.19 17.49 9.87
C ILE A 286 -16.11 17.12 8.39
N VAL A 287 -17.04 16.29 7.90
CA VAL A 287 -17.11 15.90 6.48
C VAL A 287 -17.31 17.12 5.59
N VAL A 288 -18.23 18.03 5.94
CA VAL A 288 -18.42 19.29 5.22
C VAL A 288 -17.12 20.11 5.21
N GLY A 289 -16.43 20.20 6.35
CA GLY A 289 -15.11 20.84 6.42
C GLY A 289 -14.10 20.24 5.44
N ILE A 290 -13.98 18.91 5.40
CA ILE A 290 -13.09 18.18 4.47
C ILE A 290 -13.51 18.44 3.00
N CYS A 291 -14.80 18.38 2.69
CA CYS A 291 -15.31 18.63 1.34
C CYS A 291 -15.05 20.07 0.89
N LEU A 292 -15.21 21.05 1.78
CA LEU A 292 -14.92 22.46 1.50
C LEU A 292 -13.42 22.66 1.25
N THR A 293 -12.55 22.10 2.10
CA THR A 293 -11.09 22.23 1.89
C THR A 293 -10.63 21.52 0.63
N TYR A 294 -11.19 20.34 0.32
CA TYR A 294 -10.92 19.63 -0.94
C TYR A 294 -11.45 20.41 -2.16
N GLY A 295 -12.64 21.00 -2.07
CA GLY A 295 -13.21 21.83 -3.13
C GLY A 295 -12.40 23.11 -3.39
N VAL A 296 -11.86 23.73 -2.34
CA VAL A 296 -10.93 24.87 -2.46
C VAL A 296 -9.63 24.45 -3.15
N TYR A 297 -9.11 23.27 -2.80
CA TYR A 297 -7.90 22.71 -3.39
C TYR A 297 -8.07 22.40 -4.89
N VAL A 298 -9.11 21.65 -5.27
CA VAL A 298 -9.34 21.25 -6.68
C VAL A 298 -9.95 22.37 -7.53
N GLY A 299 -10.61 23.36 -6.92
CA GLY A 299 -11.22 24.49 -7.64
C GLY A 299 -10.25 25.68 -7.76
N PRO A 300 -10.30 26.65 -6.83
CA PRO A 300 -9.43 27.82 -6.82
C PRO A 300 -7.94 27.52 -7.00
N CYS A 301 -7.35 26.61 -6.20
CA CYS A 301 -5.90 26.39 -6.27
C CYS A 301 -5.47 25.78 -7.61
N TYR A 302 -6.20 24.79 -8.13
CA TYR A 302 -5.89 24.23 -9.45
C TYR A 302 -6.05 25.24 -10.58
N ARG A 303 -7.05 26.13 -10.49
CA ARG A 303 -7.22 27.21 -11.49
C ARG A 303 -6.06 28.20 -11.46
N ILE A 304 -5.60 28.60 -10.28
CA ILE A 304 -4.45 29.51 -10.12
C ILE A 304 -3.17 28.86 -10.68
N LEU A 305 -2.99 27.57 -10.43
CA LEU A 305 -1.83 26.80 -10.88
C LEU A 305 -1.96 26.25 -12.31
N GLN A 306 -3.07 26.55 -13.01
CA GLN A 306 -3.36 26.08 -14.36
C GLN A 306 -3.23 24.54 -14.52
N VAL A 307 -3.66 23.79 -13.51
CA VAL A 307 -3.52 22.33 -13.48
C VAL A 307 -4.37 21.69 -14.58
N THR A 308 -3.74 20.85 -15.40
CA THR A 308 -4.43 20.08 -16.44
C THR A 308 -4.82 18.67 -15.97
N PRO A 309 -5.88 18.06 -16.52
CA PRO A 309 -6.26 16.68 -16.21
C PRO A 309 -5.15 15.67 -16.55
N GLY A 310 -4.98 14.64 -15.71
CA GLY A 310 -4.14 13.49 -16.03
C GLY A 310 -4.69 12.64 -17.18
N GLY A 311 -3.85 11.77 -17.73
CA GLY A 311 -4.20 10.86 -18.82
C GLY A 311 -5.25 9.82 -18.43
N ILE A 312 -6.20 9.54 -19.35
CA ILE A 312 -7.26 8.55 -19.15
C ILE A 312 -6.72 7.11 -19.15
N GLU A 313 -5.58 6.87 -19.80
CA GLU A 313 -4.91 5.58 -19.88
C GLU A 313 -4.55 5.00 -18.52
N GLU A 314 -4.36 5.83 -17.49
CA GLU A 314 -4.11 5.38 -16.13
C GLU A 314 -5.29 4.58 -15.54
N MET A 315 -6.51 4.85 -16.01
CA MET A 315 -7.71 4.09 -15.64
C MET A 315 -7.90 2.81 -16.45
N LEU A 316 -7.08 2.58 -17.48
CA LEU A 316 -7.23 1.51 -18.46
C LEU A 316 -6.16 0.42 -18.33
N SER A 317 -5.34 0.43 -17.27
CA SER A 317 -4.28 -0.57 -17.04
C SER A 317 -4.77 -2.01 -17.18
N VAL A 318 -5.94 -2.35 -16.59
CA VAL A 318 -6.50 -3.70 -16.66
C VAL A 318 -6.98 -4.07 -18.06
N PRO A 319 -7.87 -3.29 -18.72
CA PRO A 319 -8.28 -3.58 -20.10
C PRO A 319 -7.11 -3.72 -21.09
N LEU A 320 -6.16 -2.78 -21.04
CA LEU A 320 -5.04 -2.77 -21.97
C LEU A 320 -4.15 -4.00 -21.76
N GLN A 321 -3.91 -4.41 -20.51
CA GLN A 321 -3.14 -5.64 -20.25
C GLN A 321 -3.84 -6.91 -20.66
N GLN A 322 -5.15 -7.01 -20.42
CA GLN A 322 -5.91 -8.19 -20.82
C GLN A 322 -5.89 -8.37 -22.34
N MET A 323 -6.11 -7.28 -23.08
CA MET A 323 -6.11 -7.33 -24.54
C MET A 323 -4.70 -7.59 -25.10
N ALA A 324 -3.66 -6.96 -24.54
CA ALA A 324 -2.29 -7.24 -24.95
C ALA A 324 -1.86 -8.69 -24.67
N ARG A 325 -2.33 -9.28 -23.56
CA ARG A 325 -2.08 -10.69 -23.26
C ARG A 325 -2.78 -11.63 -24.24
N VAL A 326 -4.02 -11.33 -24.62
CA VAL A 326 -4.75 -12.09 -25.65
C VAL A 326 -4.05 -11.95 -27.00
N HIS A 327 -3.66 -10.73 -27.39
CA HIS A 327 -2.88 -10.49 -28.60
C HIS A 327 -1.58 -11.31 -28.63
N LYS A 328 -0.88 -11.43 -27.50
CA LYS A 328 0.37 -12.19 -27.42
C LYS A 328 0.21 -13.71 -27.47
N TYR A 329 -0.77 -14.27 -26.75
CA TYR A 329 -0.87 -15.72 -26.54
C TYR A 329 -1.96 -16.39 -27.37
N ASP A 330 -2.98 -15.65 -27.78
CA ASP A 330 -4.16 -16.14 -28.50
C ASP A 330 -4.28 -15.49 -29.90
N TYR A 331 -3.18 -14.94 -30.46
CA TYR A 331 -3.17 -14.15 -31.70
C TYR A 331 -3.95 -14.80 -32.87
N ASP A 332 -3.71 -16.09 -33.11
CA ASP A 332 -4.26 -16.84 -34.25
C ASP A 332 -5.78 -17.01 -34.20
N SER A 333 -6.40 -16.76 -33.04
CA SER A 333 -7.84 -16.85 -32.84
C SER A 333 -8.57 -15.53 -33.12
N LEU A 334 -7.85 -14.44 -33.35
CA LEU A 334 -8.40 -13.09 -33.45
C LEU A 334 -8.80 -12.73 -34.87
N GLU A 335 -9.95 -12.07 -35.01
CA GLU A 335 -10.43 -11.56 -36.29
C GLU A 335 -9.61 -10.34 -36.73
N GLN A 336 -9.30 -10.23 -38.03
CA GLN A 336 -8.51 -9.12 -38.57
C GLN A 336 -9.15 -7.74 -38.31
N GLN A 337 -10.49 -7.65 -38.32
CA GLN A 337 -11.23 -6.42 -38.04
C GLN A 337 -11.05 -5.95 -36.59
N ASP A 338 -11.01 -6.89 -35.64
CA ASP A 338 -10.77 -6.60 -34.22
C ASP A 338 -9.35 -6.06 -34.02
N LEU A 339 -8.36 -6.67 -34.70
CA LEU A 339 -6.97 -6.23 -34.67
C LEU A 339 -6.81 -4.82 -35.24
N GLU A 340 -7.48 -4.51 -36.36
CA GLU A 340 -7.46 -3.16 -36.94
C GLU A 340 -8.02 -2.10 -35.99
N LEU A 341 -9.12 -2.41 -35.28
CA LEU A 341 -9.67 -1.51 -34.26
C LEU A 341 -8.69 -1.32 -33.09
N LEU A 342 -8.06 -2.40 -32.61
CA LEU A 342 -7.08 -2.31 -31.52
C LEU A 342 -5.84 -1.50 -31.94
N TYR A 343 -5.31 -1.72 -33.15
CA TYR A 343 -4.10 -1.03 -33.64
C TYR A 343 -4.29 0.47 -33.86
N ARG A 344 -5.53 0.95 -34.04
CA ARG A 344 -5.84 2.39 -34.02
C ARG A 344 -5.63 3.02 -32.65
N ILE A 345 -5.78 2.24 -31.58
CA ILE A 345 -5.71 2.73 -30.20
C ILE A 345 -4.32 2.46 -29.61
N ILE A 346 -3.73 1.31 -29.90
CA ILE A 346 -2.42 0.90 -29.43
C ILE A 346 -1.64 0.31 -30.62
N PRO A 347 -0.55 0.95 -31.06
CA PRO A 347 0.31 0.40 -32.11
C PRO A 347 0.75 -1.03 -31.81
N LYS A 348 0.98 -1.79 -32.87
CA LYS A 348 1.39 -3.19 -32.75
C LYS A 348 2.71 -3.32 -31.98
N GLU A 349 3.64 -2.40 -32.19
CA GLU A 349 4.95 -2.38 -31.56
C GLU A 349 4.86 -2.29 -30.02
N ASP A 350 3.90 -1.52 -29.51
CA ASP A 350 3.66 -1.38 -28.08
C ASP A 350 2.93 -2.61 -27.50
N LEU A 351 2.04 -3.25 -28.27
CA LEU A 351 1.44 -4.54 -27.90
C LEU A 351 2.49 -5.66 -27.82
N ASP A 352 3.41 -5.70 -28.80
CA ASP A 352 4.51 -6.68 -28.84
C ASP A 352 5.49 -6.48 -27.67
N SER A 353 5.50 -5.29 -27.06
CA SER A 353 6.29 -4.98 -25.85
C SER A 353 5.66 -5.49 -24.54
N TYR A 354 4.53 -6.22 -24.61
CA TYR A 354 3.81 -6.75 -23.46
C TYR A 354 4.70 -7.49 -22.46
N ARG A 355 4.53 -7.11 -21.18
CA ARG A 355 5.08 -7.79 -20.01
C ARG A 355 3.96 -8.17 -19.06
N ALA A 356 4.06 -9.35 -18.46
CA ALA A 356 2.99 -9.91 -17.63
C ALA A 356 2.69 -9.06 -16.38
N THR A 357 3.72 -8.54 -15.73
CA THR A 357 3.65 -7.88 -14.41
C THR A 357 3.55 -6.35 -14.46
N VAL A 358 3.62 -5.74 -15.66
CA VAL A 358 3.65 -4.28 -15.81
C VAL A 358 2.98 -3.80 -17.10
N SER A 359 1.97 -2.94 -16.94
CA SER A 359 1.18 -2.39 -18.06
C SER A 359 1.79 -1.19 -18.77
N ASP A 360 2.79 -0.53 -18.18
CA ASP A 360 3.30 0.76 -18.68
C ASP A 360 3.88 0.66 -20.10
N PHE A 361 4.45 -0.49 -20.48
CA PHE A 361 4.99 -0.73 -21.83
C PHE A 361 3.89 -0.66 -22.91
N VAL A 362 2.74 -1.28 -22.64
CA VAL A 362 1.58 -1.23 -23.55
C VAL A 362 0.90 0.13 -23.50
N LYS A 363 0.77 0.73 -22.30
CA LYS A 363 0.13 2.04 -22.13
C LYS A 363 0.86 3.17 -22.85
N LYS A 364 2.19 3.09 -22.98
CA LYS A 364 3.00 4.12 -23.65
C LYS A 364 2.53 4.40 -25.09
N GLY A 365 2.05 3.38 -25.79
CA GLY A 365 1.51 3.50 -27.15
C GLY A 365 0.08 4.05 -27.24
N PHE A 366 -0.59 4.30 -26.12
CA PHE A 366 -2.02 4.62 -26.10
C PHE A 366 -2.33 5.95 -26.80
N GLN A 367 -3.11 5.88 -27.88
CA GLN A 367 -3.52 7.03 -28.68
C GLN A 367 -4.82 7.61 -28.14
N ARG A 368 -4.70 8.65 -27.28
CA ARG A 368 -5.84 9.27 -26.58
C ARG A 368 -6.91 9.80 -27.51
N ASP A 369 -6.53 10.45 -28.62
CA ASP A 369 -7.48 11.06 -29.56
C ASP A 369 -8.33 9.99 -30.27
N ASN A 370 -7.68 8.96 -30.81
CA ASN A 370 -8.37 7.83 -31.45
C ASN A 370 -9.28 7.08 -30.47
N PHE A 371 -8.87 6.96 -29.21
CA PHE A 371 -9.71 6.34 -28.17
C PHE A 371 -10.98 7.15 -27.88
N GLN A 372 -10.94 8.48 -27.91
CA GLN A 372 -12.14 9.30 -27.68
C GLN A 372 -13.21 9.02 -28.75
N ASP A 373 -12.78 8.90 -30.01
CA ASP A 373 -13.68 8.64 -31.14
C ASP A 373 -14.24 7.20 -31.11
N CYS A 374 -13.44 6.23 -30.66
CA CYS A 374 -13.80 4.80 -30.70
C CYS A 374 -14.11 4.18 -29.33
N LYS A 375 -14.38 4.98 -28.29
CA LYS A 375 -14.49 4.50 -26.90
C LYS A 375 -15.49 3.36 -26.71
N LYS A 376 -16.68 3.46 -27.30
CA LYS A 376 -17.72 2.42 -27.19
C LYS A 376 -17.30 1.13 -27.88
N GLU A 377 -16.67 1.26 -29.04
CA GLU A 377 -16.17 0.13 -29.84
C GLU A 377 -15.05 -0.59 -29.09
N PHE A 378 -14.12 0.15 -28.48
CA PHE A 378 -13.08 -0.42 -27.62
C PHE A 378 -13.64 -1.26 -26.48
N PHE A 379 -14.59 -0.73 -25.70
CA PHE A 379 -15.16 -1.49 -24.58
C PHE A 379 -16.01 -2.68 -25.05
N SER A 380 -16.67 -2.56 -26.20
CA SER A 380 -17.37 -3.68 -26.84
C SER A 380 -16.40 -4.78 -27.24
N LEU A 381 -15.26 -4.41 -27.83
CA LEU A 381 -14.20 -5.34 -28.21
C LEU A 381 -13.56 -5.98 -26.97
N TRP A 382 -13.24 -5.20 -25.95
CA TRP A 382 -12.71 -5.70 -24.67
C TRP A 382 -13.66 -6.72 -24.02
N LEU A 383 -14.97 -6.49 -24.06
CA LEU A 383 -15.96 -7.44 -23.55
C LEU A 383 -16.07 -8.70 -24.44
N LYS A 384 -16.06 -8.54 -25.77
CA LYS A 384 -16.06 -9.65 -26.75
C LYS A 384 -14.88 -10.59 -26.46
N TRP A 385 -13.66 -10.05 -26.41
CA TRP A 385 -12.46 -10.83 -26.11
C TRP A 385 -12.47 -11.40 -24.70
N GLY A 386 -13.04 -10.70 -23.70
CA GLY A 386 -13.15 -11.23 -22.34
C GLY A 386 -14.06 -12.46 -22.22
N ILE A 387 -15.09 -12.55 -23.06
CA ILE A 387 -15.98 -13.72 -23.13
C ILE A 387 -15.32 -14.85 -23.94
N GLN A 388 -14.58 -14.52 -25.00
CA GLN A 388 -13.89 -15.50 -25.86
C GLN A 388 -12.64 -16.09 -25.21
N HIS A 389 -11.91 -15.29 -24.41
CA HIS A 389 -10.63 -15.62 -23.78
C HIS A 389 -10.64 -15.45 -22.24
N PRO A 390 -11.58 -16.06 -21.51
CA PRO A 390 -11.78 -15.80 -20.09
C PRO A 390 -10.57 -16.20 -19.24
N LEU A 391 -9.89 -17.30 -19.60
CA LEU A 391 -8.72 -17.76 -18.86
C LEU A 391 -7.53 -16.81 -19.03
N THR A 392 -7.32 -16.28 -20.24
CA THR A 392 -6.27 -15.29 -20.53
C THR A 392 -6.54 -13.98 -19.78
N TYR A 393 -7.80 -13.53 -19.72
CA TYR A 393 -8.21 -12.34 -18.97
C TYR A 393 -8.00 -12.47 -17.47
N VAL A 394 -8.37 -13.61 -16.89
CA VAL A 394 -8.16 -13.90 -15.47
C VAL A 394 -6.66 -13.99 -15.17
N ASN A 395 -5.90 -14.68 -16.00
CA ASN A 395 -4.45 -14.79 -15.84
C ASN A 395 -3.74 -13.45 -15.92
N SER A 396 -4.14 -12.59 -16.87
CA SER A 396 -3.61 -11.24 -16.97
C SER A 396 -3.79 -10.44 -15.67
N PHE A 397 -4.94 -10.58 -15.01
CA PHE A 397 -5.19 -9.88 -13.76
C PHE A 397 -4.44 -10.51 -12.59
N LEU A 398 -4.41 -11.84 -12.50
CA LEU A 398 -3.74 -12.55 -11.42
C LEU A 398 -2.24 -12.32 -11.42
N ILE A 399 -1.57 -12.45 -12.57
CA ILE A 399 -0.11 -12.25 -12.65
C ILE A 399 0.28 -10.79 -12.36
N ASN A 400 -0.52 -9.83 -12.82
CA ASN A 400 -0.23 -8.40 -12.64
C ASN A 400 -0.38 -7.95 -11.17
N THR A 401 -1.02 -8.77 -10.33
CA THR A 401 -1.31 -8.45 -8.94
C THR A 401 -0.70 -9.43 -7.93
N VAL A 402 -0.02 -10.48 -8.40
CA VAL A 402 0.44 -11.61 -7.56
C VAL A 402 1.30 -11.16 -6.38
N ASP A 403 2.17 -10.17 -6.60
CA ASP A 403 3.11 -9.69 -5.58
C ASP A 403 2.44 -9.03 -4.37
N PHE A 404 1.19 -8.59 -4.51
CA PHE A 404 0.44 -8.02 -3.41
C PHE A 404 -0.15 -9.06 -2.45
N TRP A 405 -0.38 -10.29 -2.91
CA TRP A 405 -1.14 -11.27 -2.14
C TRP A 405 -0.41 -12.60 -1.94
N TYR A 406 0.59 -12.93 -2.75
CA TYR A 406 1.42 -14.12 -2.55
C TYR A 406 2.58 -13.81 -1.59
N PRO A 407 2.64 -14.44 -0.39
CA PRO A 407 3.71 -14.14 0.57
C PRO A 407 5.11 -14.49 0.09
N GLY A 408 5.23 -15.47 -0.82
CA GLY A 408 6.51 -15.88 -1.38
C GLY A 408 6.95 -15.09 -2.62
N ALA A 409 6.18 -14.08 -3.03
CA ALA A 409 6.43 -13.34 -4.27
C ALA A 409 7.78 -12.65 -4.27
N VAL A 410 8.44 -12.74 -5.43
CA VAL A 410 9.63 -11.99 -5.76
C VAL A 410 9.22 -10.79 -6.60
N ILE A 411 9.35 -9.59 -6.04
CA ILE A 411 8.96 -8.36 -6.70
C ILE A 411 10.02 -8.01 -7.75
N ASP A 412 9.57 -8.02 -9.01
CA ASP A 412 10.32 -7.63 -10.21
C ASP A 412 9.55 -6.50 -10.92
N GLY A 413 9.45 -5.36 -10.22
CA GLY A 413 8.62 -4.26 -10.70
C GLY A 413 9.31 -3.39 -11.74
N TYR A 414 10.57 -3.06 -11.49
CA TYR A 414 11.33 -2.14 -12.34
C TYR A 414 12.54 -2.81 -12.95
N ARG A 415 12.91 -2.37 -14.15
CA ARG A 415 14.22 -2.67 -14.70
C ARG A 415 15.09 -1.42 -14.54
N ASP A 416 16.26 -1.58 -13.93
CA ASP A 416 17.29 -0.55 -13.96
C ASP A 416 17.77 -0.29 -15.41
N GLU A 417 18.65 0.69 -15.59
CA GLU A 417 19.23 1.05 -16.90
C GLU A 417 20.02 -0.11 -17.55
N TYR A 418 20.36 -1.13 -16.77
CA TYR A 418 21.05 -2.35 -17.20
C TYR A 418 20.09 -3.54 -17.39
N GLY A 419 18.78 -3.32 -17.26
CA GLY A 419 17.75 -4.33 -17.48
C GLY A 419 17.47 -5.24 -16.27
N ARG A 420 17.99 -4.94 -15.07
CA ARG A 420 17.79 -5.77 -13.88
C ARG A 420 16.51 -5.42 -13.15
N SER A 421 15.71 -6.46 -12.90
CA SER A 421 14.59 -6.49 -11.95
C SER A 421 14.93 -5.83 -10.62
N SER A 422 14.05 -4.97 -10.08
CA SER A 422 14.20 -4.43 -8.73
C SER A 422 12.92 -4.40 -7.88
N TYR A 423 13.12 -4.72 -6.60
CA TYR A 423 12.16 -4.59 -5.50
C TYR A 423 11.87 -3.13 -5.14
N PHE A 424 12.89 -2.27 -5.26
CA PHE A 424 12.84 -0.85 -4.94
C PHE A 424 13.72 -0.10 -5.95
N ASP A 425 13.29 1.05 -6.43
CA ASP A 425 14.10 1.86 -7.37
C ASP A 425 15.24 2.58 -6.62
N TYR A 426 16.32 1.85 -6.32
CA TYR A 426 17.45 2.30 -5.51
C TYR A 426 18.48 3.08 -6.34
N ARG A 427 18.13 4.32 -6.70
CA ARG A 427 19.02 5.23 -7.44
C ARG A 427 18.71 6.71 -7.20
N VAL A 428 19.61 7.57 -7.65
CA VAL A 428 19.39 9.01 -7.80
C VAL A 428 19.30 9.35 -9.29
N SER A 429 18.10 9.67 -9.75
CA SER A 429 17.87 10.14 -11.12
C SER A 429 18.29 11.60 -11.28
N ILE A 430 18.54 12.01 -12.52
CA ILE A 430 18.70 13.42 -12.88
C ILE A 430 17.54 14.26 -12.29
N PRO A 431 17.76 15.53 -11.90
CA PRO A 431 19.01 16.29 -12.00
C PRO A 431 20.01 16.00 -10.86
N GLY A 432 19.68 15.06 -9.96
CA GLY A 432 20.57 14.68 -8.88
C GLY A 432 21.74 13.82 -9.38
N GLU A 433 22.81 13.80 -8.59
CA GLU A 433 23.95 12.92 -8.77
C GLU A 433 24.09 12.04 -7.53
N GLU A 434 24.23 10.74 -7.74
CA GLU A 434 24.36 9.78 -6.65
C GLU A 434 25.74 9.87 -5.98
N ILE A 435 25.74 10.02 -4.66
CA ILE A 435 26.95 10.04 -3.84
C ILE A 435 26.81 8.96 -2.77
N SER A 436 27.62 7.90 -2.87
CA SER A 436 27.69 6.85 -1.86
C SER A 436 28.82 7.12 -0.86
N CYS A 437 28.51 7.75 0.28
CA CYS A 437 29.45 7.94 1.38
C CYS A 437 29.76 6.64 2.13
N LEU A 438 28.88 5.63 2.04
CA LEU A 438 29.00 4.33 2.72
C LEU A 438 28.86 3.16 1.72
N PRO A 439 29.90 2.82 0.94
CA PRO A 439 29.83 1.82 -0.13
C PRO A 439 29.42 0.41 0.33
N GLY A 440 29.74 0.04 1.58
CA GLY A 440 29.31 -1.26 2.14
C GLY A 440 27.80 -1.33 2.38
N VAL A 441 27.22 -0.24 2.89
CA VAL A 441 25.77 -0.11 3.09
C VAL A 441 25.06 0.03 1.74
N HIS A 442 25.65 0.78 0.82
CA HIS A 442 25.13 0.94 -0.54
C HIS A 442 24.95 -0.41 -1.22
N ARG A 443 26.02 -1.23 -1.29
CA ARG A 443 25.97 -2.58 -1.88
C ARG A 443 24.96 -3.49 -1.20
N TYR A 444 24.74 -3.35 0.10
CA TYR A 444 23.73 -4.15 0.82
C TYR A 444 22.31 -3.81 0.37
N TYR A 445 21.95 -2.52 0.28
CA TYR A 445 20.63 -2.11 -0.16
C TYR A 445 20.43 -2.26 -1.67
N GLU A 446 21.46 -2.01 -2.47
CA GLU A 446 21.48 -2.33 -3.90
C GLU A 446 21.18 -3.83 -4.11
N ARG A 447 21.77 -4.71 -3.29
CA ARG A 447 21.47 -6.15 -3.34
C ARG A 447 20.03 -6.47 -2.92
N ILE A 448 19.51 -5.86 -1.86
CA ILE A 448 18.08 -6.04 -1.50
C ILE A 448 17.16 -5.60 -2.64
N SER A 449 17.53 -4.51 -3.32
CA SER A 449 16.80 -3.98 -4.45
C SER A 449 16.86 -4.92 -5.65
N SER A 450 18.06 -5.27 -6.12
CA SER A 450 18.28 -5.79 -7.48
C SER A 450 18.62 -7.27 -7.55
N ASP A 451 18.80 -7.97 -6.42
CA ASP A 451 19.06 -9.42 -6.36
C ASP A 451 17.77 -10.17 -5.95
N PRO A 452 17.07 -10.84 -6.88
CA PRO A 452 15.90 -11.65 -6.58
C PRO A 452 16.16 -12.72 -5.51
N GLU A 453 17.38 -13.23 -5.39
CA GLU A 453 17.71 -14.27 -4.42
C GLU A 453 17.66 -13.75 -2.99
N MET A 454 17.88 -12.44 -2.78
CA MET A 454 17.70 -11.82 -1.45
C MET A 454 16.26 -11.89 -0.98
N GLN A 455 15.29 -11.78 -1.89
CA GLN A 455 13.87 -11.89 -1.55
C GLN A 455 13.49 -13.34 -1.19
N LYS A 456 14.20 -14.32 -1.78
CA LYS A 456 13.98 -15.76 -1.56
C LYS A 456 14.68 -16.33 -0.32
N VAL A 457 15.61 -15.58 0.30
CA VAL A 457 16.29 -16.02 1.53
C VAL A 457 15.23 -16.37 2.60
N PRO A 458 15.39 -17.51 3.32
CA PRO A 458 14.43 -17.91 4.35
C PRO A 458 14.10 -16.77 5.32
N PHE A 459 12.82 -16.59 5.60
CA PHE A 459 12.27 -15.55 6.48
C PHE A 459 12.37 -14.10 5.98
N MET A 460 13.03 -13.81 4.85
CA MET A 460 13.06 -12.43 4.31
C MET A 460 11.68 -11.93 3.91
N PHE A 461 10.78 -12.83 3.52
CA PHE A 461 9.37 -12.50 3.26
C PHE A 461 8.68 -11.85 4.48
N LEU A 462 9.11 -12.13 5.71
CA LEU A 462 8.56 -11.48 6.92
C LEU A 462 8.85 -9.98 6.97
N LEU A 463 9.93 -9.54 6.31
CA LEU A 463 10.37 -8.16 6.25
C LEU A 463 9.93 -7.48 4.95
N LEU A 464 10.09 -8.16 3.81
CA LEU A 464 9.95 -7.57 2.48
C LEU A 464 8.57 -7.77 1.85
N SER A 465 7.88 -8.90 2.08
CA SER A 465 6.74 -9.31 1.24
C SER A 465 5.44 -8.55 1.57
N PRO A 466 4.82 -7.85 0.59
CA PRO A 466 3.50 -7.26 0.78
C PRO A 466 2.42 -8.31 1.06
N GLY A 467 2.51 -9.47 0.38
CA GLY A 467 1.61 -10.60 0.59
C GLY A 467 1.61 -11.07 2.03
N TRP A 468 2.76 -11.11 2.70
CA TRP A 468 2.84 -11.44 4.13
C TRP A 468 2.05 -10.46 5.01
N TYR A 469 2.23 -9.16 4.81
CA TYR A 469 1.51 -8.15 5.61
C TYR A 469 0.01 -8.12 5.29
N LEU A 470 -0.41 -8.44 4.05
CA LEU A 470 -1.81 -8.66 3.71
C LEU A 470 -2.38 -9.85 4.48
N VAL A 471 -1.70 -11.00 4.47
CA VAL A 471 -2.10 -12.20 5.23
C VAL A 471 -2.26 -11.86 6.71
N MET A 472 -1.30 -11.15 7.32
CA MET A 472 -1.40 -10.72 8.71
C MET A 472 -2.61 -9.83 8.96
N ALA A 473 -2.87 -8.84 8.10
CA ALA A 473 -4.06 -8.01 8.21
C ALA A 473 -5.36 -8.84 8.12
N MET A 474 -5.44 -9.80 7.19
CA MET A 474 -6.59 -10.70 7.05
C MET A 474 -6.79 -11.59 8.28
N VAL A 475 -5.73 -12.17 8.84
CA VAL A 475 -5.78 -12.99 10.06
C VAL A 475 -6.38 -12.19 11.22
N ILE A 476 -6.00 -10.92 11.34
CA ILE A 476 -6.48 -10.02 12.40
C ILE A 476 -7.95 -9.68 12.18
N PHE A 477 -8.34 -9.27 10.96
CA PHE A 477 -9.72 -8.91 10.66
C PHE A 477 -10.69 -10.09 10.77
N PHE A 478 -10.31 -11.28 10.29
CA PHE A 478 -11.13 -12.48 10.46
C PHE A 478 -11.32 -12.84 11.93
N ARG A 479 -10.31 -12.61 12.78
CA ARG A 479 -10.44 -12.81 14.23
C ARG A 479 -11.41 -11.80 14.85
N TRP A 480 -11.30 -10.51 14.51
CA TRP A 480 -12.26 -9.50 14.98
C TRP A 480 -13.69 -9.81 14.53
N TRP A 481 -13.87 -10.22 13.27
CA TRP A 481 -15.17 -10.63 12.74
C TRP A 481 -15.71 -11.86 13.50
N ARG A 482 -14.89 -12.89 13.70
CA ARG A 482 -15.21 -14.06 14.53
C ARG A 482 -15.66 -13.65 15.93
N ASN A 483 -14.98 -12.67 16.53
CA ASN A 483 -15.25 -12.15 17.87
C ASN A 483 -16.41 -11.12 17.92
N ARG A 484 -17.09 -10.84 16.78
CA ARG A 484 -18.17 -9.83 16.65
C ARG A 484 -17.74 -8.38 16.92
N LYS A 485 -16.46 -8.06 16.77
CA LYS A 485 -15.93 -6.69 16.90
C LYS A 485 -16.16 -5.90 15.61
N TYR A 486 -17.42 -5.74 15.23
CA TYR A 486 -17.80 -5.15 13.94
C TYR A 486 -17.40 -3.68 13.80
N THR A 487 -17.31 -2.94 14.91
CA THR A 487 -16.80 -1.56 14.92
C THR A 487 -15.36 -1.47 14.43
N LEU A 488 -14.51 -2.45 14.76
CA LEU A 488 -13.12 -2.53 14.30
C LEU A 488 -12.98 -2.90 12.81
N MET A 489 -14.07 -3.27 12.14
CA MET A 489 -14.06 -3.46 10.68
C MET A 489 -13.96 -2.13 9.94
N ILE A 490 -14.36 -1.00 10.53
CA ILE A 490 -14.23 0.33 9.91
C ILE A 490 -12.76 0.70 9.67
N PRO A 491 -11.85 0.64 10.68
CA PRO A 491 -10.41 0.73 10.43
C PRO A 491 -9.89 -0.30 9.41
N GLY A 492 -10.45 -1.51 9.40
CA GLY A 492 -10.11 -2.55 8.42
C GLY A 492 -10.41 -2.18 6.96
N LEU A 493 -11.40 -1.31 6.73
CA LEU A 493 -11.70 -0.79 5.39
C LEU A 493 -10.54 0.00 4.79
N VAL A 494 -9.64 0.60 5.59
CA VAL A 494 -8.45 1.28 5.05
C VAL A 494 -7.62 0.29 4.23
N PHE A 495 -7.36 -0.90 4.77
CA PHE A 495 -6.54 -1.91 4.10
C PHE A 495 -7.26 -2.54 2.90
N LEU A 496 -8.55 -2.85 3.06
CA LEU A 496 -9.37 -3.39 1.98
C LEU A 496 -9.46 -2.42 0.80
N LEU A 497 -9.77 -1.15 1.07
CA LEU A 497 -9.90 -0.13 0.02
C LEU A 497 -8.54 0.25 -0.58
N THR A 498 -7.46 0.25 0.20
CA THR A 498 -6.11 0.36 -0.37
C THR A 498 -5.88 -0.75 -1.39
N MET A 499 -6.15 -2.02 -1.06
CA MET A 499 -6.01 -3.12 -2.04
C MET A 499 -6.93 -2.94 -3.25
N LEU A 500 -8.21 -2.64 -3.05
CA LEU A 500 -9.15 -2.47 -4.17
C LEU A 500 -8.76 -1.32 -5.11
N THR A 501 -8.08 -0.29 -4.62
CA THR A 501 -7.61 0.83 -5.45
C THR A 501 -6.26 0.57 -6.12
N VAL A 502 -5.43 -0.34 -5.60
CA VAL A 502 -4.10 -0.64 -6.18
C VAL A 502 -4.09 -1.86 -7.09
N LEU A 503 -5.01 -2.81 -6.92
CA LEU A 503 -5.17 -3.98 -7.78
C LEU A 503 -5.43 -3.65 -9.27
N PRO A 504 -6.26 -2.64 -9.62
CA PRO A 504 -6.41 -2.22 -11.02
C PRO A 504 -5.26 -1.31 -11.50
N GLY A 505 -4.21 -1.14 -10.70
CA GLY A 505 -3.05 -0.32 -11.01
C GLY A 505 -2.14 -0.96 -12.06
N PRO A 506 -1.08 -0.24 -12.45
CA PRO A 506 -0.24 -0.65 -13.57
C PRO A 506 0.65 -1.86 -13.29
N MET A 507 0.94 -2.12 -12.00
CA MET A 507 1.85 -3.15 -11.51
C MET A 507 1.76 -3.24 -9.98
N ALA A 508 2.25 -4.33 -9.41
CA ALA A 508 2.30 -4.52 -7.96
C ALA A 508 3.62 -4.04 -7.35
N LEU A 509 3.55 -3.08 -6.42
CA LEU A 509 4.73 -2.46 -5.80
C LEU A 509 4.53 -2.20 -4.31
N VAL A 510 5.58 -2.40 -3.52
CA VAL A 510 5.56 -2.17 -2.07
C VAL A 510 5.11 -0.75 -1.72
N ARG A 511 5.56 0.25 -2.50
CA ARG A 511 5.22 1.66 -2.30
C ARG A 511 3.70 1.91 -2.27
N TYR A 512 2.92 1.09 -2.98
CA TYR A 512 1.46 1.22 -3.07
C TYR A 512 0.72 0.74 -1.82
N VAL A 513 1.37 -0.06 -0.99
CA VAL A 513 0.77 -0.73 0.18
C VAL A 513 1.58 -0.50 1.46
N LEU A 514 2.40 0.56 1.52
CA LEU A 514 3.20 0.90 2.71
C LEU A 514 2.40 1.04 4.00
N ILE A 515 1.12 1.41 3.92
CA ILE A 515 0.21 1.44 5.07
C ILE A 515 0.15 0.10 5.82
N PHE A 516 0.30 -1.04 5.13
CA PHE A 516 0.36 -2.37 5.75
C PHE A 516 1.58 -2.52 6.65
N TYR A 517 2.73 -1.99 6.24
CA TYR A 517 3.98 -2.00 7.01
C TYR A 517 3.90 -1.01 8.17
N TYR A 518 3.46 0.22 7.89
CA TYR A 518 3.42 1.30 8.89
C TYR A 518 2.44 0.97 10.02
N ALA A 519 1.31 0.32 9.72
CA ALA A 519 0.32 -0.07 10.71
C ALA A 519 0.62 -1.41 11.40
N PHE A 520 1.55 -2.21 10.88
CA PHE A 520 1.79 -3.58 11.36
C PHE A 520 2.02 -3.67 12.88
N PRO A 521 2.89 -2.84 13.51
CA PRO A 521 3.09 -2.93 14.96
C PRO A 521 1.81 -2.64 15.76
N VAL A 522 0.98 -1.70 15.29
CA VAL A 522 -0.31 -1.36 15.92
C VAL A 522 -1.28 -2.53 15.77
N LEU A 523 -1.45 -3.07 14.56
CA LEU A 523 -2.32 -4.21 14.30
C LEU A 523 -1.93 -5.45 15.13
N LEU A 524 -0.62 -5.73 15.23
CA LEU A 524 -0.11 -6.84 16.03
C LEU A 524 -0.42 -6.66 17.52
N ALA A 525 -0.29 -5.44 18.06
CA ALA A 525 -0.66 -5.14 19.44
C ALA A 525 -2.16 -5.38 19.69
N PHE A 526 -3.03 -4.92 18.78
CA PHE A 526 -4.47 -5.20 18.86
C PHE A 526 -4.79 -6.69 18.78
N PHE A 527 -4.08 -7.43 17.94
CA PHE A 527 -4.25 -8.87 17.84
C PHE A 527 -3.92 -9.55 19.16
N LEU A 528 -2.83 -9.17 19.84
CA LEU A 528 -2.39 -9.88 21.04
C LEU A 528 -3.02 -9.38 22.36
N CYS A 529 -3.67 -8.22 22.37
CA CYS A 529 -4.19 -7.55 23.57
C CYS A 529 -5.67 -7.12 23.43
N ASP A 530 -6.49 -7.95 22.78
CA ASP A 530 -7.86 -7.61 22.35
C ASP A 530 -8.85 -7.35 23.52
N GLU A 531 -8.53 -7.73 24.75
CA GLU A 531 -9.39 -7.57 25.95
C GLU A 531 -9.76 -6.11 26.27
N HIS A 532 -8.91 -5.14 25.91
CA HIS A 532 -9.08 -3.72 26.27
C HIS A 532 -10.22 -3.01 25.52
N PHE A 533 -10.89 -3.71 24.59
CA PHE A 533 -11.88 -3.16 23.66
C PHE A 533 -13.27 -3.78 23.80
N SER A 534 -13.46 -4.60 24.83
CA SER A 534 -14.67 -5.42 25.04
C SER A 534 -15.80 -4.67 25.77
N GLY A 535 -15.63 -3.37 26.03
CA GLY A 535 -16.42 -2.62 27.02
C GLY A 535 -17.30 -1.47 26.51
N TYR A 536 -17.52 -1.32 25.20
CA TYR A 536 -18.33 -0.22 24.65
C TYR A 536 -19.33 -0.68 23.59
#